data_AF-A0A434TM76-F1
#
_entry.id   AF-A0A434TM76-F1
#
_cell.length_a   1.000
_cell.length_b   1.000
_cell.length_c   1.000
_cell.angle_alpha   90.00
_cell.angle_beta   90.00
_cell.angle_gamma   90.00
#
_symmetry.space_group_name_H-M   'P 1'
#
loop_
_entity.id
_entity.type
_entity.pdbx_description
1 polymer ?
#
loop_
_entity_poly.entity_id
_entity_poly.type
_entity_poly.pdbx_seq_one_letter_code
_entity_poly.pdbx_strand_id
1 'polypeptide(L)'
;MANGSATLLGARDERSVYVRRMKEIVAEHVEDRGGLDAMSAAEKSLIRRVAVMTIELEKLETRFAEDPTVGERTLDLYNRTAGNLGRLLERLGLKRKEKPPRTIQGHLAAKRRASA
;
A
#
# COMPACT_ATOMS: atom_id res chain seq x y z
N MET A 1 14.53 22.09 6.94
CA MET A 1 13.13 22.12 7.41
C MET A 1 12.31 22.86 6.35
N ALA A 2 11.58 22.15 5.48
CA ALA A 2 10.69 22.83 4.53
C ALA A 2 9.35 23.08 5.23
N ASN A 3 9.05 24.35 5.43
CA ASN A 3 7.85 24.93 6.01
C ASN A 3 6.61 24.58 5.17
N GLY A 4 5.81 23.65 5.69
CA GLY A 4 4.62 23.09 5.05
C GLY A 4 3.42 24.04 4.99
N SER A 5 3.36 24.88 3.96
CA SER A 5 2.13 25.61 3.62
C SER A 5 1.73 25.58 2.14
N ALA A 6 2.55 24.96 1.27
CA ALA A 6 2.21 24.78 -0.13
C ALA A 6 2.32 23.29 -0.52
N THR A 7 1.28 22.52 -0.20
CA THR A 7 1.12 21.18 -0.77
C THR A 7 0.59 21.38 -2.20
N LEU A 8 1.32 20.91 -3.21
CA LEU A 8 0.89 20.91 -4.63
C LEU A 8 -0.47 20.22 -4.89
N LEU A 9 -0.98 19.49 -3.89
CA LEU A 9 -2.34 18.96 -3.84
C LEU A 9 -3.24 20.03 -3.22
N GLY A 10 -3.79 20.92 -4.04
CA GLY A 10 -4.67 22.00 -3.60
C GLY A 10 -5.64 21.56 -2.51
N ALA A 11 -5.47 22.17 -1.33
CA ALA A 11 -6.38 22.24 -0.18
C ALA A 11 -7.51 21.17 -0.13
N ARG A 12 -7.17 19.88 -0.14
CA ARG A 12 -8.13 18.87 0.33
C ARG A 12 -8.13 18.93 1.85
N ASP A 13 -9.32 19.07 2.44
CA ASP A 13 -9.53 18.94 3.87
C ASP A 13 -8.75 17.72 4.40
N GLU A 14 -7.94 17.91 5.44
CA GLU A 14 -7.20 16.83 6.08
C GLU A 14 -8.11 15.69 6.58
N ARG A 15 -9.41 15.97 6.74
CA ARG A 15 -10.44 15.00 7.13
C ARG A 15 -10.94 14.13 5.98
N SER A 16 -10.61 14.47 4.74
CA SER A 16 -10.94 13.67 3.54
C SER A 16 -10.52 12.21 3.74
N VAL A 17 -11.40 11.28 3.36
CA VAL A 17 -11.14 9.83 3.37
C VAL A 17 -9.83 9.51 2.64
N TYR A 18 -9.55 10.20 1.53
CA TYR A 18 -8.32 10.05 0.77
C TYR A 18 -7.08 10.40 1.60
N VAL A 19 -7.10 11.54 2.30
CA VAL A 19 -5.96 12.01 3.08
C VAL A 19 -5.73 11.09 4.29
N ARG A 20 -6.80 10.62 4.92
CA ARG A 20 -6.73 9.65 6.02
C ARG A 20 -6.12 8.33 5.57
N ARG A 21 -6.64 7.74 4.49
CA ARG A 21 -6.12 6.50 3.91
C ARG A 21 -4.65 6.65 3.50
N MET A 22 -4.28 7.80 2.94
CA MET A 22 -2.89 8.08 2.59
C MET A 22 -1.98 8.15 3.82
N LYS A 23 -2.41 8.82 4.90
CA LYS A 23 -1.65 8.89 6.16
C LYS A 23 -1.48 7.49 6.78
N GLU A 24 -2.52 6.65 6.75
CA GLU A 24 -2.47 5.25 7.20
C GLU A 24 -1.40 4.44 6.44
N ILE A 25 -1.48 4.38 5.11
CA ILE A 25 -0.55 3.60 4.28
C ILE A 25 0.90 4.11 4.43
N VAL A 26 1.09 5.43 4.52
CA VAL A 26 2.42 6.00 4.77
C VAL A 26 2.96 5.55 6.13
N ALA A 27 2.13 5.59 7.18
CA ALA A 27 2.55 5.18 8.52
C ALA A 27 2.96 3.71 8.56
N GLU A 28 2.17 2.81 7.97
CA GLU A 28 2.47 1.38 7.88
C GLU A 28 3.82 1.12 7.20
N HIS A 29 4.07 1.72 6.03
CA HIS A 29 5.33 1.51 5.33
C HIS A 29 6.53 2.18 6.00
N VAL A 30 6.33 3.27 6.74
CA VAL A 30 7.37 3.89 7.55
C VAL A 30 7.73 2.97 8.73
N GLU A 31 6.74 2.36 9.37
CA GLU A 31 6.95 1.38 10.44
C GLU A 31 7.70 0.14 9.93
N ASP A 32 7.29 -0.42 8.79
CA ASP A 32 7.99 -1.53 8.13
C ASP A 32 9.46 -1.20 7.82
N ARG A 33 9.77 0.09 7.63
CA ARG A 33 11.13 0.59 7.38
C ARG A 33 11.94 0.90 8.63
N GLY A 34 11.39 0.70 9.82
CA GLY A 34 12.05 1.00 11.08
C GLY A 34 11.94 2.46 11.50
N GLY A 35 10.94 3.19 10.99
CA GLY A 35 10.64 4.56 11.38
C GLY A 35 11.27 5.64 10.49
N LEU A 36 10.86 6.90 10.72
CA LEU A 36 11.27 8.04 9.88
C LEU A 36 12.77 8.33 9.91
N ASP A 37 13.45 8.05 11.02
CA ASP A 37 14.88 8.34 11.19
C ASP A 37 15.76 7.31 10.47
N ALA A 38 15.24 6.11 10.23
CA ALA A 38 15.90 5.06 9.45
C ALA A 38 15.80 5.27 7.93
N MET A 39 15.15 6.36 7.49
CA MET A 39 14.81 6.59 6.09
C MET A 39 15.47 7.84 5.49
N SER A 40 16.06 7.67 4.31
CA SER A 40 16.49 8.77 3.46
C SER A 40 15.31 9.60 2.94
N ALA A 41 15.60 10.84 2.50
CA ALA A 41 14.59 11.69 1.87
C ALA A 41 14.01 11.07 0.59
N ALA A 42 14.83 10.32 -0.17
CA ALA A 42 14.39 9.61 -1.36
C ALA A 42 13.37 8.51 -1.03
N GLU A 43 13.63 7.71 0.00
CA GLU A 43 12.70 6.66 0.45
C GLU A 43 11.39 7.26 0.96
N LYS A 44 11.45 8.36 1.74
CA LYS A 44 10.25 9.11 2.17
C LYS A 44 9.44 9.60 0.96
N SER A 45 10.12 10.00 -0.11
CA SER A 45 9.49 10.41 -1.37
C SER A 45 8.84 9.24 -2.12
N LEU A 46 9.47 8.06 -2.09
CA LEU A 46 8.92 6.85 -2.70
C LEU A 46 7.70 6.33 -1.93
N ILE A 47 7.74 6.29 -0.59
CA ILE A 47 6.58 5.87 0.23
C ILE A 47 5.35 6.73 -0.06
N ARG A 48 5.49 8.04 -0.25
CA ARG A 48 4.35 8.88 -0.64
C ARG A 48 3.73 8.47 -1.98
N ARG A 49 4.54 8.03 -2.95
CA ARG A 49 4.05 7.54 -4.25
C ARG A 49 3.40 6.17 -4.13
N VAL A 50 3.98 5.28 -3.32
CA VAL A 50 3.39 3.99 -2.95
C VAL A 50 1.99 4.22 -2.40
N ALA A 51 1.81 5.11 -1.43
CA ALA A 51 0.50 5.41 -0.85
C ALA A 51 -0.52 5.92 -1.88
N VAL A 52 -0.11 6.85 -2.76
CA VAL A 52 -0.99 7.33 -3.85
C VAL A 52 -1.39 6.18 -4.77
N MET A 53 -0.44 5.37 -5.21
CA MET A 53 -0.70 4.27 -6.14
C MET A 53 -1.59 3.19 -5.52
N THR A 54 -1.41 2.87 -4.24
CA THR A 54 -2.29 1.95 -3.51
C THR A 54 -3.73 2.45 -3.51
N ILE A 55 -3.97 3.72 -3.16
CA ILE A 55 -5.33 4.28 -3.15
C ILE A 55 -5.95 4.31 -4.55
N GLU A 56 -5.17 4.63 -5.58
CA GLU A 56 -5.69 4.60 -6.95
C GLU A 56 -6.02 3.18 -7.42
N LEU A 57 -5.27 2.16 -6.97
CA LEU A 57 -5.63 0.75 -7.20
C LEU A 57 -6.93 0.38 -6.44
N GLU A 58 -7.08 0.76 -5.17
CA GLU A 58 -8.31 0.55 -4.38
C GLU A 58 -9.55 1.17 -5.07
N LYS A 59 -9.39 2.36 -5.66
CA LYS A 59 -10.46 3.01 -6.44
C LYS A 59 -10.79 2.25 -7.72
N LEU A 60 -9.79 1.70 -8.40
CA LEU A 60 -10.01 0.86 -9.58
C LEU A 60 -10.70 -0.45 -9.21
N GLU A 61 -10.32 -1.07 -8.09
CA GLU A 61 -10.97 -2.27 -7.52
C GLU A 61 -12.45 -2.01 -7.21
N THR A 62 -12.75 -0.87 -6.58
CA THR A 62 -14.13 -0.43 -6.34
C THR A 62 -14.88 -0.29 -7.67
N ARG A 63 -14.26 0.30 -8.69
CA ARG A 63 -14.87 0.43 -10.02
C ARG A 63 -15.11 -0.93 -10.69
N PHE A 64 -14.19 -1.88 -10.57
CA PHE A 64 -14.40 -3.24 -11.09
C PHE A 64 -15.58 -3.94 -10.40
N ALA A 65 -15.82 -3.67 -9.12
CA ALA A 65 -16.91 -4.27 -8.37
C ALA A 65 -18.28 -3.63 -8.66
N GLU A 66 -18.31 -2.32 -8.89
CA GLU A 66 -19.56 -1.55 -8.99
C GLU A 66 -20.02 -1.30 -10.43
N ASP A 67 -19.10 -1.22 -11.40
CA ASP A 67 -19.39 -0.83 -12.78
C ASP A 67 -19.15 -2.01 -13.74
N PRO A 68 -20.22 -2.63 -14.28
CA PRO A 68 -20.10 -3.78 -15.18
C PRO A 68 -19.57 -3.41 -16.57
N THR A 69 -19.44 -2.11 -16.88
CA THR A 69 -18.89 -1.62 -18.16
C THR A 69 -17.36 -1.48 -18.11
N VAL A 70 -16.75 -1.71 -16.96
CA VAL A 70 -15.30 -1.68 -16.80
C VAL A 70 -14.67 -2.85 -17.57
N GLY A 71 -14.08 -2.52 -18.71
CA GLY A 71 -13.43 -3.49 -19.59
C GLY A 71 -11.90 -3.50 -19.52
N GLU A 72 -11.31 -4.18 -20.51
CA GLU A 72 -9.88 -4.51 -20.63
C GLU A 72 -8.93 -3.32 -20.47
N ARG A 73 -9.31 -2.13 -20.96
CA ARG A 73 -8.49 -0.92 -20.83
C ARG A 73 -8.24 -0.53 -19.37
N THR A 74 -9.22 -0.71 -18.50
CA THR A 74 -9.07 -0.40 -17.08
C THR A 74 -8.25 -1.48 -16.38
N LEU A 75 -8.40 -2.74 -16.81
CA LEU A 75 -7.57 -3.85 -16.36
C LEU A 75 -6.10 -3.65 -16.73
N ASP A 76 -5.80 -3.16 -17.94
CA ASP A 76 -4.44 -2.79 -18.33
C ASP A 76 -3.87 -1.68 -17.44
N LEU A 77 -4.65 -0.62 -17.18
CA LEU A 77 -4.23 0.46 -16.28
C LEU A 77 -3.94 -0.07 -14.87
N TYR A 78 -4.80 -0.94 -14.34
CA TYR A 78 -4.63 -1.59 -13.05
C TYR A 78 -3.34 -2.41 -13.03
N ASN A 79 -3.13 -3.29 -14.01
CA ASN A 79 -1.95 -4.16 -14.10
C ASN A 79 -0.64 -3.36 -14.19
N ARG A 80 -0.62 -2.29 -15.00
CA ARG A 80 0.56 -1.43 -15.14
C ARG A 80 0.86 -0.66 -13.85
N THR A 81 -0.18 -0.18 -13.17
CA THR A 81 -0.04 0.53 -11.90
C THR A 81 0.44 -0.41 -10.80
N ALA A 82 -0.13 -1.61 -10.70
CA ALA A 82 0.29 -2.65 -9.76
C ALA A 82 1.74 -3.10 -10.01
N GLY A 83 2.13 -3.29 -11.27
CA GLY A 83 3.52 -3.62 -11.62
C GLY A 83 4.51 -2.51 -11.26
N ASN A 84 4.14 -1.24 -11.45
CA ASN A 84 4.95 -0.11 -11.00
C ASN A 84 5.03 -0.05 -9.47
N LEU A 85 3.93 -0.32 -8.77
CA LEU A 85 3.87 -0.35 -7.30
C LEU A 85 4.84 -1.41 -6.75
N GLY A 86 4.79 -2.63 -7.30
CA GLY A 86 5.70 -3.73 -6.92
C GLY A 86 7.17 -3.32 -7.04
N ARG A 87 7.56 -2.70 -8.16
CA ARG A 87 8.93 -2.19 -8.35
C ARG A 87 9.33 -1.12 -7.34
N LEU A 88 8.40 -0.25 -6.92
CA LEU A 88 8.69 0.75 -5.89
C LEU A 88 8.89 0.10 -4.51
N LEU A 89 8.05 -0.88 -4.16
CA LEU A 89 8.17 -1.63 -2.90
C LEU A 89 9.47 -2.44 -2.84
N GLU A 90 9.87 -3.07 -3.95
CA GLU A 90 11.15 -3.77 -4.06
C GLU A 90 12.35 -2.84 -3.91
N ARG A 91 12.31 -1.64 -4.51
CA ARG A 91 13.34 -0.61 -4.33
C ARG A 91 13.41 -0.12 -2.89
N LEU A 92 12.26 -0.09 -2.22
CA LEU A 92 12.19 0.14 -0.80
C LEU A 92 12.63 -1.09 0.00
N GLY A 93 13.07 -2.21 -0.57
CA GLY A 93 13.46 -3.37 0.23
C GLY A 93 12.33 -3.95 1.10
N LEU A 94 11.09 -3.50 0.89
CA LEU A 94 9.89 -4.04 1.51
C LEU A 94 9.55 -5.33 0.76
N LYS A 95 10.27 -6.39 1.12
CA LYS A 95 10.10 -7.71 0.51
C LYS A 95 9.01 -8.48 1.23
N ARG A 96 8.22 -9.22 0.47
CA ARG A 96 7.35 -10.28 1.00
C ARG A 96 8.21 -11.19 1.90
N LYS A 97 7.90 -11.24 3.19
CA LYS A 97 8.44 -12.29 4.07
C LYS A 97 7.84 -13.62 3.61
N GLU A 98 8.69 -14.57 3.23
CA GLU A 98 8.21 -15.93 2.93
C GLU A 98 7.47 -16.46 4.15
N LYS A 99 6.20 -16.81 3.97
CA LYS A 99 5.49 -17.59 4.99
C LYS A 99 6.10 -18.99 4.96
N PRO A 100 6.45 -19.58 6.12
CA PRO A 100 6.94 -20.95 6.14
C PRO A 100 5.93 -21.88 5.45
N PRO A 101 6.40 -22.92 4.74
CA PRO A 101 5.52 -23.83 4.03
C PRO A 101 4.51 -24.42 5.02
N ARG A 102 3.24 -24.49 4.61
CA ARG A 102 2.16 -24.99 5.45
C ARG A 102 2.34 -26.50 5.62
N THR A 103 2.90 -26.91 6.76
CA THR A 103 3.04 -28.34 7.09
C THR A 103 1.72 -28.89 7.62
N ILE A 104 1.47 -30.18 7.37
CA ILE A 104 0.31 -30.90 7.92
C ILE A 104 0.31 -30.78 9.46
N GLN A 105 1.48 -30.92 10.08
CA GLN A 105 1.69 -30.75 11.52
C GLN A 105 1.33 -29.33 12.00
N GLY A 106 1.73 -28.30 11.25
CA GLY A 106 1.39 -26.91 11.56
C GLY A 106 -0.12 -26.65 11.49
N HIS A 107 -0.81 -27.27 10.54
CA HIS A 107 -2.27 -27.18 10.43
C HIS A 107 -2.99 -27.87 11.60
N LEU A 108 -2.54 -29.08 11.96
CA LEU A 108 -3.10 -29.83 13.10
C LEU A 108 -2.85 -29.12 14.45
N ALA A 109 -1.67 -28.51 14.63
CA ALA A 109 -1.34 -27.74 15.83
C ALA A 109 -2.19 -26.47 15.96
N ALA A 110 -2.44 -25.76 14.86
CA ALA A 110 -3.33 -24.60 14.85
C ALA A 110 -4.78 -24.98 15.15
N LYS A 111 -5.27 -26.09 14.57
CA LYS A 111 -6.63 -26.60 14.81
C LYS A 111 -6.84 -26.98 16.27
N ARG A 112 -5.86 -27.63 16.92
CA ARG A 112 -5.91 -27.98 18.35
C ARG A 112 -5.99 -26.77 19.27
N ARG A 113 -5.27 -25.68 18.95
CA ARG A 113 -5.34 -24.42 19.72
C ARG A 113 -6.67 -23.69 19.58
N ALA A 114 -7.38 -23.87 18.46
CA ALA A 114 -8.67 -23.25 18.23
C ALA A 114 -9.85 -24.01 18.87
N SER A 115 -9.60 -25.25 19.32
CA SER A 115 -10.58 -26.14 19.95
C SER A 115 -10.39 -26.30 21.46
N ALA A 116 -9.47 -25.53 22.06
CA ALA A 116 -9.20 -25.46 23.49
C ALA A 116 -9.63 -24.08 24.01
#